data_AF-F4WL94-F1
#
_entry.id   AF-F4WL94-F1
#
_cell.length_a   1.000
_cell.length_b   1.000
_cell.length_c   1.000
_cell.angle_alpha   90.00
_cell.angle_beta   90.00
_cell.angle_gamma   90.00
#
_symmetry.space_group_name_H-M   'P 1'
#
loop_
_entity.id
_entity.type
_entity.pdbx_description
1 polymer ?
#
loop_
_entity_poly.entity_id
_entity_poly.type
_entity_poly.pdbx_seq_one_letter_code
_entity_poly.pdbx_strand_id
1 'polypeptide(L)'
;MNFEQRANIKFCFKLGKTFTETHNLMKQVYGDNCVARASVYEWYTRFKNGREDINDDAHTGRPKSTINENSIEVVRNFIKHEPKSSVRYMEMELNITKSTIYRILTEHLGLQKVGLVTR
;
A
#
# COMPACT_ATOMS: atom_id res chain seq x y z
N MET A 1 12.20 -6.19 -0.87
CA MET A 1 13.21 -7.09 -0.26
C MET A 1 12.52 -8.02 0.74
N ASN A 2 12.82 -9.32 0.72
CA ASN A 2 12.21 -10.27 1.67
C ASN A 2 12.58 -9.91 3.13
N PHE A 3 11.65 -10.14 4.05
CA PHE A 3 11.81 -9.94 5.49
C PHE A 3 12.97 -10.77 6.07
N GLU A 4 13.11 -12.02 5.63
CA GLU A 4 14.17 -12.93 6.09
C GLU A 4 15.57 -12.37 5.81
N GLN A 5 15.81 -11.89 4.58
CA GLN A 5 17.10 -11.32 4.20
C GLN A 5 17.44 -10.05 4.99
N ARG A 6 16.44 -9.25 5.40
CA ARG A 6 16.62 -8.10 6.31
C ARG A 6 17.06 -8.53 7.70
N ALA A 7 16.38 -9.53 8.25
CA ALA A 7 16.72 -10.09 9.54
C ALA A 7 18.16 -10.62 9.56
N ASN A 8 18.60 -11.27 8.48
CA ASN A 8 19.96 -11.79 8.36
C ASN A 8 21.03 -10.69 8.21
N ILE A 9 20.72 -9.57 7.54
CA ILE A 9 21.60 -8.39 7.53
C ILE A 9 21.72 -7.81 8.94
N LYS A 10 20.61 -7.69 9.68
CA LYS A 10 20.61 -7.21 11.07
C LYS A 10 21.43 -8.13 11.98
N PHE A 11 21.26 -9.44 11.81
CA PHE A 11 22.02 -10.46 12.55
C PHE A 11 23.52 -10.31 12.31
N CYS A 12 23.97 -10.20 11.05
CA CYS A 12 25.37 -9.99 10.72
C CYS A 12 25.93 -8.68 11.31
N PHE A 13 25.15 -7.59 11.24
CA PHE A 13 25.53 -6.32 11.85
C PHE A 13 25.71 -6.43 13.38
N LYS A 14 24.78 -7.11 14.08
CA LYS A 14 24.88 -7.34 15.53
C LYS A 14 26.03 -8.27 15.91
N LEU A 15 26.46 -9.16 15.01
CA LEU A 15 27.69 -9.94 15.15
C LEU A 15 28.98 -9.14 14.90
N GLY A 16 28.87 -7.84 14.58
CA GLY A 16 30.03 -6.98 14.31
C GLY A 16 30.66 -7.21 12.94
N LYS A 17 29.97 -7.91 12.01
CA LYS A 17 30.45 -8.07 10.64
C LYS A 17 30.40 -6.76 9.90
N THR A 18 31.43 -6.50 9.10
CA THR A 18 31.45 -5.35 8.18
C THR A 18 30.40 -5.51 7.07
N PHE A 19 30.11 -4.41 6.36
CA PHE A 19 29.23 -4.44 5.21
C PHE A 19 29.71 -5.45 4.14
N THR A 20 31.01 -5.47 3.83
CA THR A 20 31.57 -6.37 2.81
C THR A 20 31.42 -7.84 3.22
N GLU A 21 31.73 -8.18 4.48
CA GLU A 21 31.51 -9.53 5.00
C GLU A 21 30.03 -9.91 4.98
N THR A 22 29.16 -9.00 5.42
CA THR A 22 27.70 -9.22 5.41
C THR A 22 27.21 -9.52 4.00
N HIS A 23 27.59 -8.72 3.01
CA HIS A 23 27.20 -8.97 1.61
C HIS A 23 27.73 -10.33 1.09
N ASN A 24 28.95 -10.71 1.45
CA ASN A 24 29.51 -11.99 1.03
C ASN A 24 28.78 -13.17 1.68
N LEU A 25 28.43 -13.07 2.97
CA LEU A 25 27.61 -14.06 3.67
C LEU A 25 26.21 -14.16 3.06
N MET A 26 25.58 -13.02 2.75
CA MET A 26 24.29 -12.98 2.07
C MET A 26 24.36 -13.68 0.71
N LYS A 27 25.38 -13.40 -0.11
CA LYS A 27 25.58 -14.10 -1.40
C LYS A 27 25.84 -15.59 -1.22
N GLN A 28 26.58 -15.99 -0.20
CA GLN A 28 26.86 -17.41 0.07
C GLN A 28 25.58 -18.18 0.45
N VAL A 29 24.68 -17.58 1.23
CA VAL A 29 23.44 -18.22 1.68
C VAL A 29 22.38 -18.22 0.58
N TYR A 30 22.20 -17.11 -0.14
CA TYR A 30 21.08 -16.93 -1.06
C TYR A 30 21.42 -17.11 -2.53
N GLY A 31 22.70 -17.14 -2.91
CA GLY A 31 23.14 -17.28 -4.30
C GLY A 31 22.50 -16.22 -5.21
N ASP A 32 21.86 -16.69 -6.28
CA ASP A 32 21.17 -15.82 -7.26
C ASP A 32 19.91 -15.14 -6.69
N ASN A 33 19.34 -15.68 -5.61
CA ASN A 33 18.21 -15.07 -4.90
C ASN A 33 18.65 -13.99 -3.89
N CYS A 34 19.94 -13.71 -3.79
CA CYS A 34 20.46 -12.68 -2.90
C CYS A 34 19.97 -11.30 -3.33
N VAL A 35 19.53 -10.49 -2.36
CA VAL A 35 19.21 -9.09 -2.59
C VAL A 35 20.42 -8.33 -3.13
N ALA A 36 20.16 -7.29 -3.93
CA ALA A 36 21.20 -6.50 -4.54
C ALA A 36 22.14 -5.88 -3.49
N ARG A 37 23.43 -5.73 -3.84
CA ARG A 37 24.45 -5.13 -2.97
C ARG A 37 24.05 -3.76 -2.42
N ALA A 38 23.38 -2.95 -3.23
CA ALA A 38 22.86 -1.64 -2.82
C ALA A 38 21.79 -1.75 -1.73
N SER A 39 20.88 -2.72 -1.81
CA SER A 39 19.86 -2.97 -0.78
C SER A 39 20.49 -3.47 0.53
N VAL A 40 21.52 -4.33 0.45
CA VAL A 40 22.30 -4.73 1.64
C VAL A 40 22.94 -3.50 2.29
N TYR A 41 23.54 -2.62 1.48
CA TYR A 41 24.21 -1.42 1.97
C TYR A 41 23.24 -0.46 2.67
N GLU A 42 22.08 -0.22 2.05
CA GLU A 42 21.05 0.64 2.61
C GLU A 42 20.60 0.15 4.00
N TRP A 43 20.24 -1.14 4.10
CA TRP A 43 19.80 -1.72 5.36
C TRP A 43 20.89 -1.77 6.42
N TYR A 44 22.11 -2.14 6.03
CA TYR A 44 23.27 -2.11 6.92
C TYR A 44 23.52 -0.70 7.48
N THR A 45 23.41 0.33 6.62
CA THR A 45 23.56 1.73 7.03
C THR A 45 22.44 2.18 7.97
N ARG A 46 21.19 1.78 7.71
CA ARG A 46 20.06 2.04 8.61
C ARG A 46 20.31 1.46 10.01
N PHE A 47 20.81 0.22 10.11
CA PHE A 47 21.16 -0.39 11.40
C PHE A 47 22.35 0.31 12.07
N LYS A 48 23.36 0.71 11.30
CA LYS A 48 24.48 1.53 11.79
C LYS A 48 24.02 2.86 12.38
N ASN A 49 22.97 3.45 11.80
CA ASN A 49 22.35 4.69 12.27
C ASN A 49 21.35 4.49 13.43
N GLY A 50 21.33 3.29 14.05
CA GLY A 50 20.54 3.03 15.25
C GLY A 50 19.11 2.54 14.99
N ARG A 51 18.72 2.28 13.74
CA ARG A 51 17.42 1.65 13.46
C ARG A 51 17.39 0.23 14.05
N GLU A 52 16.34 -0.12 14.77
CA GLU A 52 16.17 -1.49 15.28
C GLU A 52 15.09 -2.28 14.54
N ASP A 53 14.10 -1.60 13.96
CA ASP A 53 13.02 -2.25 13.24
C ASP A 53 13.49 -2.82 11.88
N ILE A 54 12.94 -3.98 11.52
CA ILE A 54 13.24 -4.70 10.27
C ILE A 54 12.10 -4.61 9.25
N ASN A 55 10.96 -4.03 9.63
CA ASN A 55 9.85 -3.79 8.73
C ASN A 55 10.18 -2.63 7.78
N ASP A 56 9.51 -2.62 6.63
CA ASP A 56 9.65 -1.49 5.72
C ASP A 56 9.07 -0.25 6.41
N ASP A 57 9.59 0.93 6.05
CA ASP A 57 8.92 2.16 6.46
C ASP A 57 7.49 2.14 5.92
N ALA A 58 6.59 2.82 6.63
CA ALA A 58 5.23 3.03 6.16
C ALA A 58 5.32 3.56 4.72
N HIS A 59 4.87 2.76 3.76
CA HIS A 59 4.90 3.16 2.37
C HIS A 59 4.02 4.41 2.26
N THR A 60 4.63 5.54 1.92
CA THR A 60 3.94 6.71 1.39
C THR A 60 3.44 6.41 -0.03
N GLY A 61 2.67 5.34 -0.16
CA GLY A 61 1.80 5.16 -1.32
C GLY A 61 0.69 6.20 -1.28
N ARG A 62 0.06 6.47 -2.44
CA ARG A 62 -1.20 7.21 -2.50
C ARG A 62 -2.12 6.66 -1.41
N PRO A 63 -2.68 7.50 -0.51
CA PRO A 63 -3.63 7.00 0.47
C PRO A 63 -4.69 6.22 -0.31
N LYS A 64 -4.87 4.94 0.04
CA LYS A 64 -6.11 4.26 -0.31
C LYS A 64 -7.18 5.22 0.21
N SER A 65 -8.02 5.77 -0.66
CA SER A 65 -9.18 6.52 -0.19
C SER A 65 -9.92 5.57 0.74
N THR A 66 -9.74 5.79 2.05
CA THR A 66 -10.30 4.94 3.09
C THR A 66 -11.79 5.16 2.97
N ILE A 67 -12.48 4.24 2.30
CA ILE A 67 -13.93 4.16 2.35
C ILE A 67 -14.23 3.88 3.82
N ASN A 68 -14.77 4.89 4.50
CA ASN A 68 -15.22 4.82 5.88
C ASN A 68 -16.74 4.99 5.91
N GLU A 69 -17.37 4.66 7.05
CA GLU A 69 -18.84 4.70 7.17
C GLU A 69 -19.40 6.07 6.80
N ASN A 70 -18.74 7.16 7.20
CA ASN A 70 -19.13 8.53 6.84
C ASN A 70 -19.18 8.74 5.31
N SER A 71 -18.17 8.30 4.57
CA SER A 71 -18.17 8.41 3.11
C SER A 71 -19.28 7.57 2.46
N ILE A 72 -19.61 6.42 3.03
CA ILE A 72 -20.71 5.57 2.57
C ILE A 72 -22.06 6.26 2.81
N GLU A 73 -22.26 6.82 4.01
CA GLU A 73 -23.49 7.52 4.38
C GLU A 73 -23.72 8.78 3.55
N VAL A 74 -22.69 9.58 3.32
CA VAL A 74 -22.78 10.79 2.50
C VAL A 74 -23.20 10.44 1.07
N VAL A 75 -22.58 9.43 0.46
CA VAL A 75 -22.95 8.97 -0.89
C VAL A 75 -24.34 8.35 -0.92
N ARG A 76 -24.71 7.57 0.10
CA ARG A 76 -26.04 6.96 0.24
C ARG A 76 -27.13 8.02 0.33
N ASN A 77 -26.92 9.07 1.13
CA ASN A 77 -27.87 10.17 1.28
C ASN A 77 -27.97 10.99 -0.01
N PHE A 78 -26.85 11.26 -0.66
CA PHE A 78 -26.83 11.96 -1.94
C PHE A 78 -27.71 11.25 -2.99
N ILE A 79 -27.58 9.93 -3.14
CA ILE A 79 -28.41 9.17 -4.09
C ILE A 79 -29.88 9.07 -3.68
N LYS A 80 -30.20 9.06 -2.38
CA LYS A 80 -31.60 9.12 -1.94
C LYS A 80 -32.30 10.41 -2.39
N HIS A 81 -31.58 11.52 -2.41
CA HIS A 81 -32.12 12.80 -2.87
C HIS A 81 -32.03 12.97 -4.40
N GLU A 82 -30.92 12.54 -5.00
CA GLU A 82 -30.60 12.76 -6.42
C GLU A 82 -30.24 11.44 -7.15
N PRO A 83 -31.20 10.51 -7.33
CA PRO A 83 -30.93 9.12 -7.74
C PRO A 83 -30.40 8.98 -9.17
N LYS A 84 -30.58 10.00 -10.02
CA LYS A 84 -30.11 10.01 -11.42
C LYS A 84 -28.80 10.78 -11.62
N SER A 85 -28.13 11.16 -10.53
CA SER A 85 -26.87 11.88 -10.58
C SER A 85 -25.75 11.09 -11.23
N SER A 86 -24.94 11.77 -12.04
CA SER A 86 -23.72 11.18 -12.59
C SER A 86 -22.62 11.14 -11.54
N VAL A 87 -21.73 10.14 -11.60
CA VAL A 87 -20.54 10.07 -10.72
C VAL A 87 -19.69 11.33 -10.80
N ARG A 88 -19.64 12.00 -11.97
CA ARG A 88 -18.93 13.27 -12.14
C ARG A 88 -19.58 14.41 -11.35
N TYR A 89 -20.90 14.48 -11.33
CA TYR A 89 -21.62 15.47 -10.55
C TYR A 89 -21.44 15.23 -9.05
N MET A 90 -21.55 13.97 -8.62
CA MET A 90 -21.31 13.57 -7.24
C MET A 90 -19.89 13.90 -6.76
N GLU A 91 -18.87 13.75 -7.62
CA GLU A 91 -17.50 14.14 -7.28
C GLU A 91 -17.39 15.65 -6.99
N MET A 92 -18.04 16.48 -7.81
CA MET A 92 -18.03 17.94 -7.64
C MET A 92 -18.74 18.35 -6.35
N GLU A 93 -19.88 17.73 -6.03
CA GLU A 93 -20.67 18.06 -4.84
C GLU A 93 -20.07 17.52 -3.54
N LEU A 94 -19.58 16.27 -3.56
CA LEU A 94 -19.13 15.58 -2.34
C LEU A 94 -17.64 15.78 -2.07
N ASN A 95 -16.88 16.31 -3.03
CA ASN A 95 -15.42 16.37 -2.99
C ASN A 95 -14.77 15.00 -2.71
N ILE A 96 -15.40 13.93 -3.21
CA ILE A 96 -14.93 12.54 -3.13
C ILE A 96 -14.51 12.12 -4.54
N THR A 97 -13.36 11.48 -4.67
CA THR A 97 -12.84 11.03 -5.97
C THR A 97 -13.80 10.07 -6.67
N LYS A 98 -13.95 10.17 -8.00
CA LYS A 98 -14.82 9.27 -8.79
C LYS A 98 -14.60 7.80 -8.48
N SER A 99 -13.35 7.38 -8.29
CA SER A 99 -12.99 5.99 -7.98
C SER A 99 -13.60 5.52 -6.67
N THR A 100 -13.62 6.39 -5.66
CA THR A 100 -14.18 6.07 -4.34
C THR A 100 -15.69 6.04 -4.39
N ILE A 101 -16.31 7.02 -5.06
CA ILE A 101 -17.75 7.02 -5.31
C ILE A 101 -18.16 5.74 -6.02
N TYR A 102 -17.52 5.40 -7.14
CA TYR A 102 -17.83 4.19 -7.90
C TYR A 102 -17.79 2.93 -7.03
N ARG A 103 -16.74 2.76 -6.23
CA ARG A 103 -16.61 1.63 -5.30
C ARG A 103 -17.71 1.63 -4.23
N ILE A 104 -18.07 2.78 -3.67
CA ILE A 104 -19.20 2.87 -2.72
C ILE A 104 -20.51 2.45 -3.40
N LEU A 105 -20.77 2.93 -4.62
CA LEU A 105 -21.97 2.57 -5.37
C LEU A 105 -22.05 1.06 -5.64
N THR A 106 -20.98 0.46 -6.13
CA THR A 106 -20.99 -0.95 -6.57
C THR A 106 -20.74 -1.94 -5.44
N GLU A 107 -19.77 -1.68 -4.57
CA GLU A 107 -19.31 -2.63 -3.53
C GLU A 107 -20.09 -2.48 -2.22
N HIS A 108 -20.57 -1.27 -1.87
CA HIS A 108 -21.24 -1.02 -0.59
C HIS A 108 -22.74 -0.78 -0.68
N LEU A 109 -23.22 -0.16 -1.77
CA LEU A 109 -24.65 0.11 -2.00
C LEU A 109 -25.30 -0.86 -3.00
N GLY A 110 -24.52 -1.69 -3.69
CA GLY A 110 -25.02 -2.68 -4.66
C GLY A 110 -25.71 -2.05 -5.88
N LEU A 111 -25.48 -0.77 -6.15
CA LEU A 111 -26.08 -0.04 -7.26
C LEU A 111 -25.27 -0.30 -8.53
N GLN A 112 -25.81 -1.17 -9.39
CA GLN A 112 -25.31 -1.36 -10.74
C GLN A 112 -26.15 -0.56 -11.73
N LYS A 113 -25.53 -0.10 -12.82
CA LYS A 113 -26.23 0.56 -13.91
C LYS A 113 -27.32 -0.38 -14.43
N VAL A 114 -28.59 -0.03 -14.22
CA VAL A 114 -29.71 -0.71 -14.86
C VAL A 114 -29.66 -0.34 -16.34
N GLY A 115 -28.91 -1.13 -17.11
CA GLY A 115 -28.94 -1.07 -18.56
C GLY A 115 -30.33 -1.49 -19.04
N LEU A 116 -30.85 -0.71 -19.99
CA LEU A 116 -32.02 -0.98 -20.81
C LEU A 116 -32.20 -2.48 -21.07
N VAL A 117 -33.17 -3.12 -20.41
CA VAL A 117 -33.73 -4.37 -20.90
C VAL A 117 -34.83 -3.98 -21.88
N THR A 118 -34.54 -4.11 -23.16
CA THR A 118 -35.58 -4.22 -24.18
C THR A 118 -36.34 -5.52 -23.93
N ARG A 119 -37.58 -5.43 -23.43
CA ARG A 119 -38.70 -6.28 -23.82
C ARG A 119 -40.02 -5.72 -23.32
#